data_AF-A0A7K1A233-F1
#
_entry.id   AF-A0A7K1A233-F1
#
_cell.length_a   1.000
_cell.length_b   1.000
_cell.length_c   1.000
_cell.angle_alpha   90.00
_cell.angle_beta   90.00
_cell.angle_gamma   90.00
#
_symmetry.space_group_name_H-M   'P 1'
#
loop_
_entity.id
_entity.type
_entity.pdbx_description
1 polymer ?
#
loop_
_entity_poly.entity_id
_entity_poly.type
_entity_poly.pdbx_seq_one_letter_code
_entity_poly.pdbx_strand_id
1 'polypeptide(L)'
;LAMVSTKEGFGLAAMEALAAGVPVVARDLPVLREVLGATVSFATDPASISSALHTVLQAPPDPGPGRALAASYTWERAARAHQDFYARHRR
;
A
#
# COMPACT_ATOMS: atom_id res chain seq x y z
N LEU A 1 4.20 -7.10 7.59
CA LEU A 1 2.89 -6.67 8.12
C LEU A 1 1.79 -7.49 7.45
N ALA A 2 0.82 -7.97 8.22
CA ALA A 2 -0.43 -8.52 7.68
C ALA A 2 -1.52 -7.43 7.72
N MET A 3 -1.83 -6.81 6.58
CA MET A 3 -2.88 -5.79 6.45
C MET A 3 -4.16 -6.42 5.88
N VAL A 4 -4.81 -7.25 6.69
CA VAL A 4 -5.91 -8.13 6.26
C VAL A 4 -7.32 -7.57 6.56
N SER A 5 -7.41 -6.25 6.71
CA SER A 5 -8.68 -5.53 6.92
C SER A 5 -9.65 -5.77 5.77
N THR A 6 -10.94 -5.94 6.07
CA THR A 6 -11.98 -6.20 5.07
C THR A 6 -12.56 -4.92 4.45
N LYS A 7 -12.23 -3.75 5.01
CA LYS A 7 -12.62 -2.44 4.49
C LYS A 7 -11.49 -1.45 4.73
N GLU A 8 -11.03 -0.82 3.66
CA GLU A 8 -9.96 0.16 3.71
C GLU A 8 -10.25 1.36 2.83
N GLY A 9 -9.62 2.48 3.18
CA GLY A 9 -9.41 3.60 2.27
C GLY A 9 -8.03 3.48 1.64
N PHE A 10 -7.14 4.42 1.94
CA PHE A 10 -5.82 4.49 1.33
C PHE A 10 -4.83 3.38 1.76
N GLY A 11 -5.01 2.80 2.96
CA GLY A 11 -4.08 1.78 3.48
C GLY A 11 -2.79 2.35 4.06
N LEU A 12 -2.88 3.41 4.88
CA LEU A 12 -1.71 4.09 5.46
C LEU A 12 -0.77 3.16 6.24
N ALA A 13 -1.29 2.20 7.00
CA ALA A 13 -0.45 1.23 7.72
C ALA A 13 0.40 0.36 6.77
N ALA A 14 -0.14 -0.01 5.60
CA ALA A 14 0.64 -0.70 4.57
C ALA A 14 1.69 0.24 3.95
N MET A 15 1.35 1.51 3.73
CA MET A 15 2.30 2.50 3.22
C MET A 15 3.47 2.74 4.19
N GLU A 16 3.19 2.88 5.48
CA GLU A 16 4.21 3.03 6.53
C GLU A 16 5.12 1.81 6.61
N ALA A 17 4.55 0.60 6.50
CA ALA A 17 5.33 -0.63 6.44
C ALA A 17 6.27 -0.65 5.23
N LEU A 18 5.79 -0.26 4.05
CA LEU A 18 6.63 -0.17 2.85
C LEU A 18 7.74 0.88 2.99
N ALA A 19 7.44 2.03 3.61
CA ALA A 19 8.45 3.06 3.92
C ALA A 19 9.56 2.50 4.85
N ALA A 20 9.17 1.67 5.83
CA ALA A 20 10.10 0.98 6.72
C ALA A 20 10.82 -0.21 6.08
N GLY A 21 10.56 -0.53 4.80
CA GLY A 21 11.11 -1.70 4.12
C GLY A 21 10.57 -3.02 4.65
N VAL A 22 9.40 -3.01 5.30
CA VAL A 22 8.72 -4.19 5.83
C VAL A 22 7.79 -4.74 4.75
N PRO A 23 7.95 -6.00 4.33
CA PRO A 23 7.04 -6.63 3.37
C PRO A 23 5.59 -6.65 3.89
N VAL A 24 4.64 -6.48 2.98
CA VAL A 24 3.21 -6.43 3.30
C VAL A 24 2.46 -7.55 2.57
N VAL A 25 1.66 -8.29 3.33
CA VAL A 25 0.57 -9.12 2.80
C VAL A 25 -0.73 -8.35 3.07
N ALA A 26 -1.38 -7.89 2.02
CA ALA A 26 -2.58 -7.07 2.08
C ALA A 26 -3.83 -7.87 1.68
N ARG A 27 -4.99 -7.49 2.21
CA ARG A 27 -6.28 -7.97 1.70
C ARG A 27 -6.42 -7.60 0.22
N ASP A 28 -6.93 -8.52 -0.58
CA ASP A 28 -7.29 -8.24 -1.97
C ASP A 28 -8.54 -7.33 -2.04
N LEU A 29 -8.30 -6.01 -1.99
CA LEU A 29 -9.32 -4.98 -2.12
C LEU A 29 -8.98 -4.07 -3.32
N PRO A 30 -9.97 -3.61 -4.12
CA PRO A 30 -9.72 -2.75 -5.27
C PRO A 30 -8.89 -1.50 -4.94
N VAL A 31 -9.21 -0.82 -3.83
CA VAL A 31 -8.49 0.39 -3.39
C VAL A 31 -7.03 0.11 -3.04
N LEU A 32 -6.73 -1.05 -2.44
CA LEU A 32 -5.35 -1.42 -2.11
C LEU A 32 -4.57 -1.84 -3.35
N ARG A 33 -5.22 -2.43 -4.36
CA ARG A 33 -4.59 -2.67 -5.67
C ARG A 33 -4.23 -1.38 -6.37
N GLU A 34 -5.10 -0.38 -6.32
CA GLU A 34 -4.86 0.95 -6.89
C GLU A 34 -3.66 1.64 -6.25
N VAL A 35 -3.58 1.63 -4.91
CA VAL A 35 -2.53 2.35 -4.17
C VAL A 35 -1.22 1.59 -4.09
N LEU A 36 -1.26 0.29 -3.78
CA LEU A 36 -0.06 -0.51 -3.46
C LEU A 36 0.50 -1.25 -4.70
N GLY A 37 -0.33 -1.49 -5.71
CA GLY A 37 0.07 -2.15 -6.95
C GLY A 37 0.84 -3.45 -6.69
N ALA A 38 1.94 -3.64 -7.42
CA ALA A 38 2.78 -4.84 -7.32
C ALA A 38 3.78 -4.83 -6.13
N THR A 39 3.73 -3.83 -5.25
CA THR A 39 4.69 -3.72 -4.14
C THR A 39 4.34 -4.61 -2.94
N VAL A 40 3.17 -5.24 -2.97
CA VAL A 40 2.64 -6.10 -1.90
C VAL A 40 2.09 -7.40 -2.45
N SER A 41 1.99 -8.40 -1.59
CA SER A 41 1.27 -9.64 -1.90
C SER A 41 -0.19 -9.51 -1.49
N PHE A 42 -1.12 -9.88 -2.37
CA PHE A 42 -2.55 -9.88 -2.06
C PHE A 42 -3.04 -11.27 -1.67
N ALA A 43 -3.86 -11.34 -0.62
CA ALA A 43 -4.52 -12.55 -0.15
C ALA A 43 -5.91 -12.22 0.41
N THR A 44 -6.79 -13.22 0.51
CA THR A 44 -8.18 -13.00 0.91
C THR A 44 -8.56 -13.89 2.08
N ASP A 45 -8.64 -15.19 1.89
CA ASP A 45 -9.01 -16.15 2.92
C ASP A 45 -7.83 -16.50 3.86
N PRO A 46 -8.08 -17.10 5.04
CA PRO A 46 -7.03 -17.46 5.98
C PRO A 46 -5.92 -18.36 5.40
N ALA A 47 -6.25 -19.27 4.48
CA ALA A 47 -5.26 -20.17 3.89
C ALA A 47 -4.33 -19.42 2.94
N SER A 48 -4.87 -18.57 2.06
CA SER A 48 -4.05 -17.74 1.19
C SER A 48 -3.21 -16.72 1.97
N ILE A 49 -3.74 -16.14 3.05
CA ILE A 49 -2.98 -15.24 3.94
C ILE A 49 -1.80 -15.98 4.58
N SER A 50 -2.05 -17.17 5.15
CA SER A 50 -0.99 -18.00 5.76
C SER A 50 0.10 -18.36 4.74
N SER A 51 -0.29 -18.80 3.55
CA SER A 51 0.64 -19.14 2.47
C SER A 51 1.48 -17.94 2.02
N ALA A 52 0.86 -16.77 1.85
CA ALA A 52 1.56 -15.54 1.48
C ALA A 52 2.54 -15.08 2.56
N LEU A 53 2.14 -15.13 3.84
CA LEU A 53 3.03 -14.81 4.95
C LEU A 53 4.22 -15.77 5.02
N HIS A 54 3.99 -17.07 4.85
CA HIS A 54 5.06 -18.06 4.80
C HIS A 54 6.06 -17.75 3.67
N THR A 55 5.55 -17.49 2.47
CA THR A 55 6.39 -17.15 1.30
C THR A 55 7.27 -15.94 1.57
N VAL A 56 6.67 -14.87 2.09
CA VAL A 56 7.38 -13.60 2.39
C VAL A 56 8.42 -13.77 3.50
N LEU A 57 8.17 -14.64 4.49
CA LEU A 57 9.14 -14.90 5.56
C LEU A 57 10.31 -15.77 5.09
N GLN A 58 10.09 -16.70 4.17
CA GLN A 58 11.16 -17.55 3.62
C GLN A 58 12.02 -16.82 2.59
N ALA A 59 11.41 -15.98 1.76
CA ALA A 59 12.10 -15.20 0.75
C ALA A 59 11.56 -13.76 0.74
N PRO A 60 12.07 -12.90 1.65
CA PRO A 60 11.65 -11.50 1.68
C PRO A 60 11.91 -10.81 0.34
N PRO A 61 10.92 -10.10 -0.23
CA PRO A 61 11.11 -9.37 -1.48
C PRO A 61 12.07 -8.19 -1.29
N ASP A 62 12.60 -7.66 -2.40
CA ASP A 62 13.36 -6.41 -2.38
C ASP A 62 12.48 -5.25 -1.84
N PRO A 63 12.89 -4.57 -0.76
CA PRO A 63 12.15 -3.43 -0.23
C PRO A 63 12.29 -2.15 -1.08
N GLY A 64 13.16 -2.12 -2.09
CA GLY A 64 13.39 -0.96 -2.98
C GLY A 64 12.11 -0.40 -3.60
N PRO A 65 11.33 -1.20 -4.37
CA PRO A 65 10.08 -0.74 -4.98
C PRO A 65 9.05 -0.23 -3.97
N GLY A 66 8.92 -0.89 -2.81
CA GLY A 66 8.01 -0.47 -1.73
C GLY A 66 8.40 0.90 -1.15
N ARG A 67 9.68 1.10 -0.86
CA ARG A 67 10.20 2.39 -0.38
C ARG A 67 10.04 3.49 -1.42
N ALA A 68 10.29 3.19 -2.70
CA ALA A 68 10.11 4.14 -3.79
C ALA A 68 8.63 4.57 -3.93
N LEU A 69 7.69 3.61 -3.83
CA LEU A 69 6.27 3.90 -3.82
C LEU A 69 5.89 4.80 -2.65
N ALA A 70 6.29 4.44 -1.43
CA ALA A 70 6.00 5.22 -0.23
C ALA A 70 6.55 6.65 -0.32
N ALA A 71 7.78 6.82 -0.81
CA ALA A 71 8.39 8.14 -1.01
C ALA A 71 7.67 9.01 -2.07
N SER A 72 6.90 8.40 -2.97
CA SER A 72 6.15 9.13 -4.01
C SER A 72 4.85 9.77 -3.49
N TYR A 73 4.36 9.33 -2.33
CA TYR A 73 3.17 9.83 -1.65
C TYR A 73 3.58 10.74 -0.48
N THR A 74 3.70 12.03 -0.75
CA THR A 74 3.98 13.04 0.28
C THR A 74 2.76 13.91 0.58
N TRP A 75 2.73 14.47 1.78
CA TRP A 75 1.69 15.42 2.18
C TRP A 75 1.73 16.70 1.33
N GLU A 76 2.92 17.17 0.96
CA GLU A 76 3.09 18.33 0.09
C GLU A 76 2.50 18.09 -1.30
N ARG A 77 2.69 16.88 -1.86
CA ARG A 77 2.10 16.49 -3.14
C ARG A 77 0.58 16.43 -3.04
N ALA A 78 0.05 15.81 -1.98
CA ALA A 78 -1.38 15.74 -1.75
C ALA A 78 -1.98 17.15 -1.62
N ALA A 79 -1.40 18.02 -0.79
CA ALA A 79 -1.86 19.38 -0.59
C ALA A 79 -1.86 20.18 -1.91
N ARG A 80 -0.77 20.10 -2.68
CA ARG A 80 -0.66 20.78 -3.98
C ARG A 80 -1.71 20.29 -4.97
N ALA A 81 -1.94 18.98 -5.06
CA ALA A 81 -2.96 18.43 -5.94
C ALA A 81 -4.38 18.94 -5.61
N HIS A 82 -4.70 19.09 -4.32
CA HIS A 82 -5.99 19.66 -3.88
C HIS A 82 -6.08 21.15 -4.22
N GLN A 83 -5.04 21.92 -3.92
CA GLN A 83 -4.99 23.36 -4.25
C GLN A 83 -5.17 23.60 -5.75
N ASP A 84 -4.45 22.85 -6.58
CA ASP A 84 -4.53 22.93 -8.03
C ASP A 84 -5.94 22.57 -8.54
N PHE A 85 -6.56 21.53 -7.97
CA PHE A 85 -7.92 21.15 -8.30
C PHE A 85 -8.91 22.26 -7.97
N TYR A 86 -8.85 22.83 -6.76
CA TYR A 86 -9.75 23.90 -6.35
C TYR A 86 -9.54 25.18 -7.16
N ALA A 87 -8.29 25.55 -7.47
CA ALA A 87 -7.99 26.71 -8.30
C ALA A 87 -8.63 26.61 -9.70
N ARG A 88 -8.59 25.41 -10.32
CA ARG A 88 -9.20 25.15 -11.63
C ARG A 88 -10.73 25.11 -11.63
N HIS A 89 -11.35 24.87 -10.48
CA HIS A 89 -12.81 24.73 -10.35
C HIS A 89 -13.41 25.81 -9.44
N ARG A 90 -12.76 26.99 -9.34
CA ARG A 90 -13.36 28.15 -8.69
C ARG A 90 -14.61 28.54 -9.46
N ARG A 91 -15.76 28.53 -8.77
CA ARG A 91 -16.98 29.18 -9.27
C ARG A 91 -16.83 30.68 -9.22
#